data_AF-A0AAC9YQ70-F1
#
_entry.id   AF-A0AAC9YQ70-F1
#
_cell.length_a   1.000
_cell.length_b   1.000
_cell.length_c   1.000
_cell.angle_alpha   90.00
_cell.angle_beta   90.00
_cell.angle_gamma   90.00
#
_symmetry.space_group_name_H-M   'P 1'
#
loop_
_entity.id
_entity.type
_entity.pdbx_description
1 polymer ?
#
loop_
_entity_poly.entity_id
_entity_poly.type
_entity_poly.pdbx_seq_one_letter_code
_entity_poly.pdbx_strand_id
1 'polypeptide(L)'
;MDFALERARTLTPDSDSEEYLLEIAWLYNRVVLTGSQIPVIDLAYELVLPEEFIGECVSTAMDIGFLTAPKRGTFGGKITPKALRKLKQVGKHRV
;
A
#
# COMPACT_ATOMS: atom_id res chain seq x y z
N MET A 1 -15.38 9.20 -5.61
CA MET A 1 -14.51 8.48 -6.57
C MET A 1 -13.12 8.47 -5.97
N ASP A 2 -12.55 7.28 -5.77
CA ASP A 2 -11.32 7.08 -5.02
C ASP A 2 -10.10 7.21 -5.93
N PHE A 3 -9.61 8.43 -6.11
CA PHE A 3 -8.58 8.78 -7.10
C PHE A 3 -7.28 7.95 -6.95
N ALA A 4 -6.94 7.53 -5.73
CA ALA A 4 -5.79 6.66 -5.48
C ALA A 4 -5.99 5.22 -6.01
N LEU A 5 -7.21 4.70 -5.93
CA LEU A 5 -7.55 3.35 -6.40
C LEU A 5 -7.55 3.29 -7.92
N GLU A 6 -8.14 4.30 -8.58
CA GLU A 6 -8.14 4.38 -10.04
C GLU A 6 -6.72 4.47 -10.60
N ARG A 7 -5.83 5.24 -9.96
CA ARG A 7 -4.44 5.35 -10.41
C ARG A 7 -3.66 4.06 -10.23
N ALA A 8 -3.78 3.37 -9.09
CA ALA A 8 -3.11 2.10 -8.88
C ALA A 8 -3.51 1.07 -9.95
N ARG A 9 -4.78 1.11 -10.41
CA ARG A 9 -5.25 0.29 -11.54
C ARG A 9 -4.71 0.71 -12.91
N THR A 10 -4.28 1.97 -13.08
CA THR A 10 -3.64 2.44 -14.32
C THR A 10 -2.13 2.19 -14.38
N LEU A 11 -1.48 1.98 -13.23
CA LEU A 11 -0.08 1.58 -13.19
C LEU A 11 0.05 0.11 -13.58
N THR A 12 1.12 -0.21 -14.31
CA THR A 12 1.49 -1.61 -14.54
C THR A 12 1.84 -2.26 -13.19
N PRO A 13 1.16 -3.36 -12.81
CA PRO A 13 1.50 -4.09 -11.59
C PRO A 13 2.94 -4.60 -11.65
N ASP A 14 3.75 -4.20 -10.68
CA ASP A 14 5.17 -4.55 -10.58
C ASP A 14 5.62 -4.53 -9.11
N SER A 15 5.99 -5.69 -8.58
CA SER A 15 6.43 -5.87 -7.18
C SER A 15 7.83 -5.32 -6.89
N ASP A 16 8.59 -4.93 -7.92
CA ASP A 16 9.92 -4.32 -7.79
C ASP A 16 9.92 -2.82 -8.09
N SER A 17 8.84 -2.28 -8.67
CA SER A 17 8.73 -0.86 -8.99
C SER A 17 8.50 -0.03 -7.73
N GLU A 18 9.46 0.84 -7.40
CA GLU A 18 9.36 1.74 -6.25
C GLU A 18 8.08 2.60 -6.31
N GLU A 19 7.69 3.06 -7.50
CA GLU A 19 6.48 3.88 -7.67
C GLU A 19 5.21 3.07 -7.38
N TYR A 20 5.14 1.82 -7.87
CA TYR A 20 4.00 0.95 -7.62
C TYR A 20 3.90 0.58 -6.14
N LEU A 21 5.01 0.17 -5.54
CA LEU A 21 5.11 -0.15 -4.12
C LEU A 21 4.72 1.03 -3.21
N LEU A 22 5.02 2.26 -3.64
CA LEU A 22 4.63 3.47 -2.90
C LEU A 22 3.10 3.68 -2.90
N GLU A 23 2.44 3.43 -4.02
CA GLU A 23 0.97 3.48 -4.11
C GLU A 23 0.32 2.32 -3.35
N ILE A 24 0.88 1.11 -3.43
CA ILE A 24 0.43 -0.05 -2.63
C ILE A 24 0.56 0.24 -1.13
N ALA A 25 1.68 0.79 -0.68
CA ALA A 25 1.88 1.15 0.73
C ALA A 25 0.83 2.17 1.22
N TRP A 26 0.46 3.13 0.37
CA TRP A 26 -0.59 4.10 0.68
C TRP A 26 -1.98 3.45 0.78
N LEU A 27 -2.36 2.63 -0.20
CA LEU A 27 -3.65 1.95 -0.22
C LEU A 27 -3.78 0.95 0.93
N TYR A 28 -2.74 0.13 1.15
CA TYR A 28 -2.67 -0.80 2.27
C TYR A 28 -2.85 -0.08 3.62
N ASN A 29 -2.16 1.04 3.83
CA ASN A 29 -2.31 1.83 5.05
C ASN A 29 -3.75 2.35 5.22
N ARG A 30 -4.45 2.70 4.14
CA ARG A 30 -5.87 3.08 4.22
C ARG A 30 -6.75 1.93 4.66
N VAL A 31 -6.57 0.74 4.08
CA VAL A 31 -7.30 -0.48 4.47
C VAL A 31 -7.04 -0.84 5.93
N VAL A 32 -5.81 -0.71 6.42
CA VAL A 32 -5.50 -0.89 7.85
C VAL A 32 -6.23 0.14 8.72
N LEU A 33 -6.32 1.39 8.28
CA LEU A 33 -6.99 2.46 9.02
C LEU A 33 -8.52 2.32 9.06
N THR A 34 -9.15 1.54 8.17
CA THR A 34 -10.58 1.20 8.30
C THR A 34 -10.86 0.18 9.40
N GLY A 35 -9.82 -0.44 9.96
CA GLY A 35 -9.93 -1.48 10.99
C GLY A 35 -9.99 -2.90 10.43
N SER A 36 -9.61 -3.11 9.16
CA SER A 36 -9.53 -4.45 8.57
C SER A 36 -8.65 -5.39 9.40
N GLN A 37 -9.11 -6.64 9.53
CA GLN A 37 -8.34 -7.73 10.16
C GLN A 37 -7.52 -8.54 9.14
N ILE A 38 -7.77 -8.33 7.85
CA ILE A 38 -7.17 -9.05 6.72
C ILE A 38 -6.77 -8.08 5.60
N PRO A 39 -5.93 -7.07 5.89
CA PRO A 39 -5.74 -5.93 4.99
C PRO A 39 -5.11 -6.27 3.63
N VAL A 40 -4.37 -7.37 3.53
CA VAL A 40 -3.82 -7.87 2.26
C VAL A 40 -4.93 -8.41 1.36
N ILE A 41 -5.84 -9.20 1.91
CA ILE A 41 -6.97 -9.81 1.19
C ILE A 41 -7.93 -8.72 0.72
N ASP A 42 -8.29 -7.80 1.60
CA ASP A 42 -9.21 -6.71 1.28
C ASP A 42 -8.62 -5.82 0.18
N LEU A 43 -7.32 -5.50 0.25
CA LEU A 43 -6.66 -4.71 -0.79
C LEU A 43 -6.58 -5.46 -2.13
N ALA A 44 -6.30 -6.76 -2.11
CA ALA A 44 -6.29 -7.59 -3.31
C ALA A 44 -7.66 -7.63 -3.99
N TYR A 45 -8.73 -7.73 -3.21
CA TYR A 45 -10.10 -7.65 -3.70
C TYR A 45 -10.42 -6.26 -4.29
N GLU A 46 -10.02 -5.18 -3.62
CA GLU A 46 -10.21 -3.82 -4.12
C GLU A 46 -9.46 -3.55 -5.42
N LEU A 47 -8.26 -4.11 -5.59
CA LEU A 47 -7.44 -3.93 -6.79
C LEU A 47 -7.76 -4.93 -7.90
N VAL A 48 -8.55 -5.98 -7.61
CA VAL A 48 -8.81 -7.10 -8.53
C VAL A 48 -7.49 -7.75 -8.96
N LEU A 49 -6.62 -8.00 -7.99
CA LEU A 49 -5.31 -8.62 -8.16
C LEU A 49 -5.14 -9.86 -7.27
N PRO A 50 -4.22 -10.77 -7.59
CA PRO A 50 -3.96 -11.95 -6.75
C PRO A 50 -3.47 -11.56 -5.35
N GLU A 51 -3.97 -12.28 -4.33
CA GLU A 51 -3.55 -12.08 -2.93
C GLU A 51 -2.04 -12.26 -2.75
N GLU A 52 -1.47 -13.31 -3.34
CA GLU A 52 -0.03 -13.60 -3.26
C GLU A 52 0.81 -12.43 -3.78
N PHE A 53 0.40 -11.82 -4.88
CA PHE A 53 1.08 -10.67 -5.47
C PHE A 53 0.99 -9.43 -4.57
N ILE A 54 -0.17 -9.14 -4.00
CA ILE A 54 -0.31 -8.03 -3.05
C ILE A 54 0.49 -8.30 -1.77
N GLY A 55 0.51 -9.55 -1.30
CA GLY A 55 1.33 -9.99 -0.18
C GLY A 55 2.82 -9.76 -0.43
N GLU A 56 3.30 -10.08 -1.63
CA GLU A 56 4.67 -9.79 -2.06
C GLU A 56 4.94 -8.28 -2.07
N CYS A 57 4.08 -7.48 -2.71
CA CYS A 57 4.25 -6.03 -2.75
C CYS A 57 4.29 -5.40 -1.34
N VAL A 58 3.43 -5.86 -0.44
CA VAL A 58 3.39 -5.38 0.95
C VAL A 58 4.65 -5.80 1.70
N SER A 59 5.14 -7.02 1.50
CA SER A 59 6.40 -7.52 2.07
C SER A 59 7.58 -6.67 1.58
N THR A 60 7.72 -6.49 0.28
CA THR A 60 8.77 -5.65 -0.32
C THR A 60 8.68 -4.21 0.18
N ALA A 61 7.47 -3.65 0.28
CA ALA A 61 7.25 -2.31 0.81
C ALA A 61 7.66 -2.19 2.30
N MET A 62 7.55 -3.25 3.10
CA MET A 62 8.10 -3.27 4.46
C MET A 62 9.63 -3.31 4.44
N ASP A 63 10.23 -4.16 3.62
CA ASP A 63 11.68 -4.35 3.53
C ASP A 63 12.41 -3.06 3.11
N ILE A 64 11.85 -2.31 2.15
CA ILE A 64 12.41 -1.02 1.70
C ILE A 64 12.04 0.17 2.61
N GLY A 65 11.24 -0.09 3.65
CA GLY A 65 10.88 0.87 4.69
C GLY A 65 9.77 1.86 4.31
N PHE A 66 8.86 1.49 3.41
CA PHE A 66 7.64 2.26 3.12
C PHE A 66 6.50 1.93 4.08
N LEU A 67 6.45 0.69 4.56
CA LEU A 67 5.57 0.25 5.62
C LEU A 67 6.38 -0.14 6.86
N THR A 68 5.80 0.03 8.04
CA THR A 68 6.32 -0.58 9.26
C THR A 68 5.84 -2.02 9.37
N ALA A 69 6.60 -2.88 10.04
CA ALA A 69 6.07 -4.16 10.50
C ALA A 69 4.80 -3.94 11.37
N PRO A 70 3.84 -4.88 11.34
CA PRO A 70 2.67 -4.82 12.21
C PRO A 70 3.10 -4.88 13.68
N LYS A 71 2.49 -4.04 14.51
CA LYS A 71 2.73 -4.08 15.97
C LYS A 71 1.90 -5.19 16.59
N ARG A 72 2.35 -5.73 17.72
CA ARG A 72 1.57 -6.70 18.49
C ARG A 72 0.18 -6.15 18.79
N GLY A 73 -0.86 -6.91 18.44
CA GLY A 73 -2.26 -6.50 18.60
C GLY A 73 -2.82 -5.64 17.45
N THR A 74 -2.10 -5.51 16.33
CA THR A 74 -2.59 -4.87 15.11
C THR A 74 -2.54 -5.86 13.95
N PHE A 75 -3.45 -5.69 12.99
CA PHE A 75 -3.59 -6.58 11.83
C PHE A 75 -2.78 -6.11 10.61
N GLY A 76 -2.05 -5.01 10.72
CA GLY A 76 -1.25 -4.50 9.61
C GLY A 76 -0.23 -3.43 9.98
N GLY A 77 0.65 -3.17 9.02
CA GLY A 77 1.67 -2.12 9.08
C GLY A 77 1.12 -0.71 8.89
N LYS A 78 1.90 0.30 9.28
CA LYS A 78 1.58 1.72 9.01
C LYS A 78 2.53 2.28 7.96
N ILE A 79 2.04 3.22 7.16
CA ILE A 79 2.91 3.95 6.23
C ILE A 79 3.95 4.79 7.00
N THR A 80 5.19 4.77 6.52
CA THR A 80 6.29 5.49 7.15
C THR A 80 6.33 6.97 6.72
N PRO A 81 6.93 7.86 7.53
CA PRO A 81 7.18 9.24 7.12
C PRO A 81 8.03 9.36 5.85
N LYS A 82 8.92 8.39 5.58
CA LYS A 82 9.73 8.31 4.35
C LYS A 82 8.83 8.17 3.13
N ALA A 83 7.91 7.21 3.14
CA ALA A 83 6.96 7.00 2.05
C ALA A 83 6.02 8.19 1.87
N LEU A 84 5.50 8.78 2.96
CA LEU A 84 4.66 9.98 2.90
C LEU A 84 5.37 11.17 2.23
N ARG A 85 6.66 11.37 2.51
CA ARG A 85 7.45 12.43 1.86
C ARG A 85 7.61 12.17 0.37
N LYS A 86 7.91 10.93 -0.03
CA LYS A 86 7.99 10.53 -1.44
C LYS A 86 6.64 10.75 -2.15
N LEU A 87 5.52 10.32 -1.57
CA LEU A 87 4.18 10.53 -2.15
C LEU A 87 3.86 12.01 -2.38
N LYS A 88 4.27 12.88 -1.44
CA LYS A 88 4.12 14.34 -1.59
C LYS A 88 5.00 14.92 -2.70
N GLN A 89 6.24 14.45 -2.84
CA GLN A 89 7.16 14.90 -3.89
C GLN A 89 6.69 14.50 -5.29
N VAL A 90 6.08 13.33 -5.41
CA VAL A 90 5.50 12.86 -6.68
C VAL A 90 4.19 13.62 -6.99
N GLY A 91 3.70 14.49 -6.09
CA GLY A 91 2.52 15.33 -6.31
C GLY A 91 1.19 14.57 -6.35
N LYS A 92 1.18 13.28 -5.99
CA LYS A 92 0.07 12.35 -6.24
C LYS A 92 -1.01 12.32 -5.14
N HIS A 93 -0.73 12.88 -3.96
CA HIS A 93 -1.67 12.90 -2.84
C HIS A 93 -1.66 14.24 -2.08
N ARG A 94 -2.78 14.97 -2.13
CA ARG A 94 -3.06 16.05 -1.18
C ARG A 94 -3.50 15.43 0.13
N VAL A 95 -2.77 15.75 1.20
CA VAL A 95 -3.19 15.54 2.60
C VAL A 95 -4.45 16.33 2.90
#